data_AF-A0A838WQ95-F1
#
_entry.id   AF-A0A838WQ95-F1
#
_cell.length_a   1.000
_cell.length_b   1.000
_cell.length_c   1.000
_cell.angle_alpha   90.00
_cell.angle_beta   90.00
_cell.angle_gamma   90.00
#
_symmetry.space_group_name_H-M   'P 1'
#
loop_
_entity.id
_entity.type
_entity.pdbx_description
1 polymer ?
#
loop_
_entity_poly.entity_id
_entity_poly.type
_entity_poly.pdbx_seq_one_letter_code
_entity_poly.pdbx_strand_id
1 'polypeptide(L)' 'MPNKIKVAVNGYGVIGKRVADAVRAQEDMELLGVSDVTTDYRVATAITQGIPVYAST' A
#
# COMPACT_ATOMS: atom_id res chain seq x y z
N MET A 1 -13.77 12.38 -11.62
CA MET A 1 -12.55 12.77 -10.88
C MET A 1 -11.44 12.86 -11.91
N PRO A 2 -10.55 13.88 -11.88
CA PRO A 2 -9.38 13.87 -12.76
C PRO A 2 -8.64 12.54 -12.59
N ASN A 3 -8.04 12.05 -13.66
CA ASN A 3 -7.51 10.69 -13.78
C ASN A 3 -6.33 10.49 -12.81
N LYS A 4 -6.62 10.15 -11.54
CA LYS A 4 -5.60 9.94 -10.51
C LYS A 4 -4.67 8.81 -10.91
N ILE A 5 -3.39 8.96 -10.61
CA ILE A 5 -2.39 7.92 -10.86
C ILE A 5 -2.66 6.76 -9.90
N LYS A 6 -2.98 5.60 -10.47
CA LYS A 6 -3.23 4.37 -9.73
C LYS A 6 -1.89 3.73 -9.35
N VAL A 7 -1.64 3.59 -8.06
CA VAL A 7 -0.38 3.08 -7.53
C VAL A 7 -0.63 1.83 -6.71
N ALA A 8 0.23 0.82 -6.88
CA ALA A 8 0.33 -0.33 -6.00
C ALA A 8 1.76 -0.41 -5.46
N VAL A 9 1.91 -0.89 -4.22
CA VAL A 9 3.23 -1.07 -3.60
C VAL A 9 3.51 -2.56 -3.39
N ASN A 10 4.45 -3.11 -4.14
CA ASN A 10 4.89 -4.49 -3.98
C ASN A 10 6.05 -4.57 -2.97
N GLY A 11 5.77 -5.19 -1.83
CA GLY A 11 6.63 -5.27 -0.65
C GLY A 11 6.24 -4.23 0.39
N TYR A 12 5.52 -4.64 1.44
CA TYR A 12 5.11 -3.80 2.58
C TYR A 12 6.12 -3.83 3.74
N GLY A 13 7.40 -3.77 3.38
CA GLY A 13 8.51 -3.67 4.31
C GLY A 13 8.68 -2.27 4.90
N VAL A 14 9.88 -2.01 5.43
CA VAL A 14 10.26 -0.73 6.06
C VAL A 14 10.07 0.45 5.10
N ILE A 15 10.48 0.32 3.83
CA ILE A 15 10.31 1.37 2.81
C ILE A 15 8.91 1.35 2.23
N GLY A 16 8.38 0.17 1.88
CA GLY A 16 7.07 0.03 1.26
C GLY A 16 5.94 0.70 2.02
N LYS A 17 5.90 0.55 3.35
CA LYS A 17 4.87 1.22 4.16
C LYS A 17 4.94 2.75 4.09
N ARG A 18 6.16 3.31 4.07
CA ARG A 18 6.37 4.76 3.96
C ARG A 18 5.97 5.27 2.58
N VAL A 19 6.24 4.49 1.53
CA VAL A 19 5.78 4.80 0.17
C VAL A 19 4.25 4.74 0.10
N ALA A 20 3.61 3.74 0.68
CA ALA A 20 2.15 3.65 0.75
C ALA A 20 1.53 4.86 1.45
N ASP A 21 2.10 5.30 2.58
CA ASP A 21 1.67 6.51 3.28
C ASP A 21 1.87 7.77 2.42
N ALA A 22 3.03 7.89 1.75
CA ALA A 22 3.32 9.03 0.89
C ALA A 22 2.34 9.13 -0.30
N VAL A 23 2.00 8.00 -0.93
CA VAL A 23 1.01 7.91 -2.01
C VAL A 23 -0.37 8.37 -1.52
N ARG A 24 -0.81 7.91 -0.33
CA ARG A 24 -2.10 8.32 0.26
C ARG A 24 -2.17 9.82 0.59
N ALA A 25 -1.02 10.46 0.78
CA ALA A 25 -0.94 11.90 1.05
C ALA A 25 -0.95 12.77 -0.22
N GLN A 26 -0.80 12.19 -1.42
CA GLN A 26 -0.83 12.96 -2.67
C GLN A 26 -2.26 13.10 -3.20
N GLU A 27 -2.62 14.32 -3.62
CA GLU A 27 -3.97 14.60 -4.13
C GLU A 27 -4.24 14.00 -5.51
N ASP A 28 -3.19 13.80 -6.31
CA ASP A 28 -3.22 13.29 -7.69
C ASP A 28 -3.01 11.77 -7.77
N MET A 29 -2.86 11.06 -6.64
CA MET A 29 -2.64 9.62 -6.59
C MET A 29 -3.73 8.87 -5.84
N GLU A 30 -3.87 7.58 -6.15
CA GLU A 30 -4.74 6.62 -5.49
C GLU A 30 -3.97 5.33 -5.21
N LEU A 31 -3.84 4.96 -3.93
CA LEU A 31 -3.25 3.68 -3.53
C LEU A 31 -4.29 2.57 -3.68
N LEU A 32 -4.10 1.68 -4.66
CA LEU A 32 -4.97 0.52 -4.87
C LEU A 32 -4.74 -0.59 -3.83
N GLY A 33 -3.53 -0.68 -3.30
CA GLY A 33 -3.19 -1.66 -2.27
C GLY A 33 -1.71 -1.95 -2.18
N VAL A 34 -1.38 -2.86 -1.28
CA VAL A 34 -0.03 -3.32 -1.01
C VAL A 34 0.04 -4.83 -1.13
N SER A 35 1.21 -5.36 -1.42
CA SER A 35 1.44 -6.80 -1.41
C SER A 35 2.72 -7.16 -0.68
N ASP A 36 2.78 -8.36 -0.12
CA ASP A 36 3.99 -8.87 0.54
C ASP A 36 4.01 -10.41 0.46
N VAL A 37 5.20 -11.00 0.61
CA VAL A 37 5.40 -12.45 0.75
C VAL A 37 5.26 -12.88 2.21
N THR A 38 5.43 -11.95 3.14
CA THR A 38 5.32 -12.17 4.58
C THR A 38 3.89 -11.95 5.07
N THR A 39 3.50 -12.64 6.14
CA THR A 39 2.17 -12.52 6.77
C THR A 39 2.26 -12.00 8.21
N ASP A 40 3.31 -11.22 8.50
CA ASP A 40 3.60 -10.76 9.85
C ASP A 40 2.80 -9.51 10.27
N TYR A 41 3.11 -8.98 11.45
CA TYR A 41 2.44 -7.81 12.04
C TYR A 41 2.42 -6.57 11.12
N ARG A 42 3.38 -6.44 10.19
CA ARG A 42 3.43 -5.31 9.26
C ARG A 42 2.26 -5.37 8.30
N VAL A 43 1.96 -6.55 7.76
CA VAL A 43 0.80 -6.76 6.89
C VAL A 43 -0.50 -6.60 7.67
N ALA A 44 -0.57 -7.09 8.90
CA ALA A 44 -1.72 -6.85 9.77
C ALA A 44 -1.97 -5.34 9.99
N THR A 45 -0.91 -4.54 10.11
CA THR A 45 -1.02 -3.08 10.24
C THR A 45 -1.68 -2.46 9.00
N ALA A 46 -1.30 -2.88 7.79
CA ALA A 46 -1.94 -2.39 6.55
C ALA A 46 -3.46 -2.64 6.53
N ILE A 47 -3.89 -3.82 6.98
CA ILE A 47 -5.32 -4.17 7.11
C ILE A 47 -6.01 -3.24 8.10
N THR A 48 -5.41 -2.99 9.28
CA THR A 48 -6.00 -2.06 10.27
C THR A 48 -6.11 -0.63 9.76
N GLN A 49 -5.26 -0.22 8.82
CA GLN A 49 -5.29 1.08 8.16
C GLN A 49 -6.26 1.14 6.97
N GLY A 50 -7.01 0.07 6.72
CA GLY A 50 -7.97 -0.04 5.62
C GLY A 50 -7.31 -0.19 4.24
N ILE A 51 -6.05 -0.60 4.19
CA ILE A 51 -5.31 -0.78 2.93
C ILE A 51 -5.57 -2.20 2.41
N PRO A 52 -6.03 -2.37 1.15
CA PRO A 52 -6.15 -3.70 0.55
C PRO A 52 -4.79 -4.40 0.49
N VAL A 53 -4.76 -5.64 0.97
CA VAL A 53 -3.55 -6.49 0.98
C VAL A 53 -3.70 -7.61 -0.04
N TYR A 54 -2.68 -7.78 -0.87
CA TYR A 54 -2.58 -8.84 -1.86
C TYR A 54 -1.40 -9.76 -1.57
N ALA A 55 -1.49 -11.02 -2.00
CA ALA A 55 -0.37 -11.95 -1.91
C ALA A 55 0.65 -11.67 -3.03
N SER A 56 1.93 -11.60 -2.68
CA SER A 56 3.05 -11.67 -3.64
C SER A 56 3.66 -13.08 -3.67
N THR A 57 4.19 -13.47 -4.84
CA THR A 57 4.98 -14.69 -5.03
C THR A 57 6.46 -14.48 -4.74
#